data_AF-A0A662PIN1-F1
#
_entry.id   AF-A0A662PIN1-F1
#
_cell.length_a   1.000
_cell.length_b   1.000
_cell.length_c   1.000
_cell.angle_alpha   90.00
_cell.angle_beta   90.00
_cell.angle_gamma   90.00
#
_symmetry.space_group_name_H-M   'P 1'
#
loop_
_entity.id
_entity.type
_entity.pdbx_description
1 polymer ?
#
loop_
_entity_poly.entity_id
_entity_poly.type
_entity_poly.pdbx_seq_one_letter_code
_entity_poly.pdbx_strand_id
1 'polypeptide(L)'
;ELHAGLTIPNVAAPAPGKLQVNHVYAVEPFLTTMRGAGEVVSARLTTIFRASPGKFKIKKLKPEEQRLLKYVVEKFKGLPYTPRWIENFDDEVKRAHERLVKLGRVHGYPVLVERFGQPVAQSEHTVVITEDGCEVIT
;
A
#
# COMPACT_ATOMS: atom_id res chain seq x y z
N GLU A 1 -11.65 -1.76 -1.04
CA GLU A 1 -10.60 -1.08 -0.24
C GLU A 1 -9.63 -2.15 0.25
N LEU A 2 -8.32 -1.87 0.33
CA LEU A 2 -7.32 -2.90 0.69
C LEU A 2 -7.13 -3.03 2.21
N HIS A 3 -7.10 -1.92 2.95
CA HIS A 3 -7.00 -1.92 4.41
C HIS A 3 -8.24 -1.28 5.00
N ALA A 4 -9.07 -2.08 5.69
CA ALA A 4 -10.35 -1.66 6.25
C ALA A 4 -10.27 -1.19 7.73
N GLY A 5 -9.05 -0.97 8.25
CA GLY A 5 -8.82 -0.34 9.55
C GLY A 5 -8.61 -1.30 10.74
N LEU A 6 -8.86 -2.60 10.60
CA LEU A 6 -8.43 -3.60 11.58
C LEU A 6 -7.03 -4.13 11.24
N THR A 7 -6.20 -4.37 12.26
CA THR A 7 -4.85 -4.93 12.11
C THR A 7 -4.68 -6.13 13.02
N ILE A 8 -4.12 -7.20 12.48
CA ILE A 8 -3.70 -8.40 13.22
C ILE A 8 -2.19 -8.27 13.48
N PRO A 9 -1.74 -8.08 14.73
CA PRO A 9 -0.33 -7.87 15.01
C PRO A 9 0.46 -9.18 14.97
N ASN A 10 1.72 -9.13 14.49
CA ASN A 10 2.64 -10.27 14.48
C ASN A 10 3.27 -10.57 15.85
N VAL A 11 3.10 -9.67 16.82
CA VAL A 11 3.57 -9.80 18.20
C VAL A 11 2.45 -9.45 19.16
N ALA A 12 2.58 -9.82 20.43
CA ALA A 12 1.64 -9.41 21.46
C ALA A 12 1.62 -7.88 21.58
N ALA A 13 0.54 -7.26 21.11
CA ALA A 13 0.32 -5.83 21.13
C ALA A 13 -1.17 -5.53 21.32
N PRO A 14 -1.54 -4.33 21.82
CA PRO A 14 -2.92 -3.89 21.82
C PRO A 14 -3.49 -3.91 20.39
N ALA A 15 -4.51 -4.72 20.16
CA ALA A 15 -5.16 -4.84 18.85
C ALA A 15 -6.49 -4.05 18.84
N PRO A 16 -6.80 -3.31 17.76
CA PRO A 16 -8.04 -2.56 17.66
C PRO A 16 -9.20 -3.50 17.29
N GLY A 17 -9.77 -4.17 18.30
CA GLY A 17 -11.04 -4.89 18.18
C GLY A 17 -10.94 -6.41 18.05
N LYS A 18 -12.05 -7.02 17.60
CA LYS A 18 -12.21 -8.46 17.41
C LYS A 18 -12.49 -8.76 15.94
N LEU A 19 -12.14 -9.96 15.48
CA LEU A 19 -12.53 -10.46 14.17
C LEU A 19 -14.06 -10.57 14.11
N GLN A 20 -14.63 -10.26 12.94
CA GLN A 20 -16.08 -10.22 12.73
C GLN A 20 -16.50 -11.28 11.71
N VAL A 21 -17.62 -11.95 11.97
CA VAL A 21 -18.25 -12.89 11.04
C VAL A 21 -18.57 -12.18 9.72
N ASN A 22 -18.40 -12.89 8.60
CA ASN A 22 -18.56 -12.41 7.22
C ASN A 22 -17.55 -11.34 6.79
N HIS A 23 -16.47 -11.13 7.55
CA HIS A 23 -15.36 -10.27 7.15
C HIS A 23 -14.20 -11.06 6.56
N VAL A 24 -13.41 -10.38 5.72
CA VAL A 24 -12.22 -10.92 5.07
C VAL A 24 -10.98 -10.28 5.69
N TYR A 25 -9.99 -11.11 6.03
CA TYR A 25 -8.73 -10.66 6.61
C TYR A 25 -7.54 -11.25 5.87
N ALA A 26 -6.51 -10.44 5.68
CA ALA A 26 -5.18 -10.92 5.35
C ALA A 26 -4.45 -11.31 6.64
N VAL A 27 -3.86 -12.50 6.67
CA VAL A 27 -2.97 -12.95 7.73
C VAL A 27 -1.58 -13.04 7.14
N GLU A 28 -0.74 -12.05 7.45
CA GLU A 28 0.55 -11.79 6.79
C GLU A 28 1.72 -11.75 7.80
N PRO A 29 2.16 -12.89 8.35
CA PRO A 29 3.31 -12.93 9.23
C PRO A 29 4.62 -12.59 8.51
N PHE A 30 5.43 -11.77 9.16
CA PHE A 30 6.82 -11.48 8.79
C PHE A 30 7.75 -12.02 9.87
N LEU A 31 8.84 -12.68 9.45
CA LEU A 31 9.88 -13.19 10.35
C LEU A 31 11.26 -12.71 9.89
N THR A 32 12.14 -12.46 10.85
CA THR A 32 13.55 -12.14 10.60
C THR A 32 14.47 -13.00 11.47
N THR A 33 15.78 -12.91 11.24
CA THR A 33 16.77 -13.68 11.99
C THR A 33 16.90 -13.16 13.42
N MET A 34 17.52 -13.96 14.30
CA MET A 34 17.84 -13.54 15.68
C MET A 34 18.78 -12.32 15.76
N ARG A 35 19.44 -11.95 14.66
CA ARG A 35 20.29 -10.76 14.57
C ARG A 35 19.50 -9.53 14.10
N GLY A 36 18.24 -9.69 13.70
CA GLY A 36 17.37 -8.61 13.25
C GLY A 36 16.78 -7.85 14.43
N ALA A 37 16.36 -6.61 14.19
CA ALA A 37 15.71 -5.77 15.17
C ALA A 37 14.26 -6.20 15.47
N GLY A 38 13.63 -6.95 14.56
CA GLY A 38 12.21 -7.29 14.63
C GLY A 38 11.28 -6.12 14.28
N GLU A 39 11.82 -5.07 13.67
CA GLU A 39 11.09 -3.89 13.21
C GLU A 39 11.59 -3.42 11.85
N VAL A 40 10.75 -2.66 11.14
CA VAL A 40 11.05 -2.14 9.81
C VAL A 40 11.23 -0.63 9.82
N VAL A 41 12.05 -0.14 8.91
CA VAL A 41 12.24 1.27 8.61
C VAL A 41 11.96 1.55 7.14
N SER A 42 11.51 2.76 6.83
CA SER A 42 11.31 3.19 5.45
C SER A 42 12.64 3.42 4.74
N ALA A 43 12.84 2.74 3.62
CA ALA A 43 13.94 3.03 2.69
C ALA A 43 13.63 4.28 1.85
N ARG A 44 14.65 4.82 1.16
CA ARG A 44 14.48 5.94 0.22
C ARG A 44 13.69 5.53 -1.03
N LEU A 45 13.76 4.25 -1.41
CA LEU A 45 13.09 3.73 -2.59
C LEU A 45 11.58 3.67 -2.38
N THR A 46 10.82 4.21 -3.32
CA THR A 46 9.35 4.16 -3.35
C THR A 46 8.89 3.68 -4.71
N THR A 47 8.13 2.58 -4.74
CA THR A 47 7.69 1.93 -5.98
C THR A 47 6.19 1.71 -6.06
N ILE A 48 5.50 1.82 -4.91
CA ILE A 48 4.04 1.67 -4.77
C ILE A 48 3.45 3.05 -4.45
N PHE A 49 2.39 3.40 -5.14
CA PHE A 49 1.74 4.70 -5.04
C PHE A 49 0.22 4.54 -5.03
N ARG A 50 -0.51 5.53 -4.49
CA ARG A 50 -1.96 5.58 -4.52
C ARG A 50 -2.44 7.01 -4.75
N ALA A 51 -3.37 7.18 -5.68
CA ALA A 51 -4.04 8.44 -5.93
C ALA A 51 -5.44 8.39 -5.29
N SER A 52 -5.78 9.38 -4.45
CA SER A 52 -7.10 9.44 -3.82
C SER A 52 -8.09 10.25 -4.68
N PRO A 53 -9.28 9.72 -4.97
CA PRO A 53 -10.32 10.43 -5.74
C PRO A 53 -10.82 11.73 -5.08
N GLY A 54 -10.60 11.95 -3.79
CA GLY A 54 -11.10 13.13 -3.07
C GLY A 54 -10.23 14.39 -3.16
N LYS A 55 -9.02 14.33 -3.75
CA LYS A 55 -8.02 15.42 -3.69
C LYS A 55 -7.93 16.23 -5.00
N PHE A 56 -9.00 16.38 -5.77
CA PHE A 56 -9.03 17.18 -7.00
C PHE A 56 -9.27 18.69 -6.78
N LYS A 57 -8.67 19.32 -5.77
CA LYS A 57 -8.62 20.80 -5.78
C LYS A 57 -7.63 21.24 -6.88
N ILE A 58 -8.16 21.30 -8.10
CA ILE A 58 -7.48 21.47 -9.41
C ILE A 58 -6.68 22.78 -9.53
N LYS A 59 -6.89 23.75 -8.64
CA LYS A 59 -6.40 25.14 -8.77
C LYS A 59 -4.85 25.33 -8.78
N LYS A 60 -4.03 24.27 -8.81
CA LYS A 60 -2.56 24.36 -8.86
C LYS A 60 -1.85 23.32 -9.75
N LEU A 61 -2.60 22.49 -10.50
CA LEU A 61 -2.01 21.45 -11.34
C LEU A 61 -1.90 21.89 -12.79
N LYS A 62 -0.81 21.55 -13.45
CA LYS A 62 -0.65 21.73 -14.91
C LYS A 62 -1.52 20.74 -15.69
N PRO A 63 -1.85 21.00 -16.97
CA PRO A 63 -2.72 20.11 -17.76
C PRO A 63 -2.24 18.64 -17.82
N GLU A 64 -0.94 18.40 -17.95
CA GLU A 64 -0.32 17.08 -17.94
C GLU A 64 -0.48 16.36 -16.58
N GLU A 65 -0.33 17.08 -15.47
CA GLU A 65 -0.52 16.55 -14.12
C GLU A 65 -2.00 16.20 -13.86
N GLN A 66 -2.92 17.02 -14.34
CA GLN A 66 -4.36 16.75 -14.24
C GLN A 66 -4.76 15.52 -15.06
N ARG A 67 -4.28 15.42 -16.30
CA ARG A 67 -4.52 14.26 -17.17
C ARG A 67 -3.99 12.98 -16.55
N LEU A 68 -2.75 13.00 -16.05
CA LEU A 68 -2.15 11.85 -15.40
C LEU A 68 -2.91 11.46 -14.12
N LEU A 69 -3.24 12.44 -13.26
CA LEU A 69 -3.96 12.17 -12.01
C LEU A 69 -5.34 11.56 -12.28
N LYS A 70 -6.07 12.08 -13.27
CA LYS A 70 -7.36 11.53 -13.69
C LYS A 70 -7.19 10.10 -14.19
N TYR A 71 -6.24 9.88 -15.09
CA TYR A 71 -5.93 8.55 -15.63
C TYR A 71 -5.64 7.52 -14.54
N VAL A 72 -4.73 7.81 -13.60
CA VAL A 72 -4.37 6.84 -12.56
C VAL A 72 -5.54 6.55 -11.60
N VAL A 73 -6.36 7.56 -11.29
CA VAL A 73 -7.55 7.37 -10.45
C VAL A 73 -8.58 6.49 -11.15
N GLU A 74 -8.84 6.72 -12.44
CA GLU A 74 -9.79 5.94 -13.23
C GLU A 74 -9.30 4.51 -13.48
N LYS A 75 -8.03 4.36 -13.91
CA LYS A 75 -7.43 3.05 -14.23
C LYS A 75 -7.31 2.15 -13.00
N PHE A 76 -6.81 2.69 -11.89
CA PHE A 76 -6.54 1.89 -10.68
C PHE A 76 -7.67 1.98 -9.64
N LYS A 77 -8.74 2.74 -9.90
CA LYS A 77 -9.94 2.86 -9.04
C LYS A 77 -9.61 3.21 -7.58
N GLY A 78 -8.55 4.01 -7.38
CA GLY A 78 -8.06 4.38 -6.05
C GLY A 78 -7.31 3.28 -5.28
N LEU A 79 -7.04 2.13 -5.90
CA LEU A 79 -6.14 1.09 -5.38
C LEU A 79 -4.67 1.47 -5.61
N PRO A 80 -3.73 0.85 -4.88
CA PRO A 80 -2.30 1.04 -5.12
C PRO A 80 -1.87 0.64 -6.54
N TYR A 81 -0.86 1.33 -7.07
CA TYR A 81 -0.27 1.08 -8.38
C TYR A 81 1.26 1.28 -8.36
N THR A 82 1.93 0.90 -9.43
CA THR A 82 3.35 1.20 -9.68
C THR A 82 3.51 1.94 -11.01
N PRO A 83 4.49 2.85 -11.18
CA PRO A 83 4.69 3.57 -12.44
C PRO A 83 4.88 2.65 -13.65
N ARG A 84 5.40 1.44 -13.43
CA ARG A 84 5.56 0.41 -14.48
C ARG A 84 4.24 -0.05 -15.11
N TRP A 85 3.10 0.21 -14.46
CA TRP A 85 1.76 -0.13 -14.99
C TRP A 85 1.10 1.02 -15.75
N ILE A 86 1.74 2.20 -15.78
CA ILE A 86 1.32 3.34 -16.58
C ILE A 86 1.89 3.15 -17.99
N GLU A 87 1.01 3.14 -18.98
CA GLU A 87 1.42 3.03 -20.39
C GLU A 87 2.19 4.28 -20.80
N ASN A 88 3.25 4.11 -21.61
CA ASN A 88 4.09 5.19 -22.10
C ASN A 88 4.61 6.12 -20.98
N PHE A 89 5.17 5.52 -19.92
CA PHE A 89 5.77 6.27 -18.81
C PHE A 89 7.12 6.91 -19.19
N ASP A 90 7.06 7.87 -20.12
CA ASP A 90 8.20 8.64 -20.61
C ASP A 90 8.64 9.72 -19.60
N ASP A 91 9.66 10.51 -19.98
CA ASP A 91 10.21 11.55 -19.11
C ASP A 91 9.21 12.67 -18.77
N GLU A 92 8.23 12.96 -19.63
CA GLU A 92 7.19 13.95 -19.35
C GLU A 92 6.22 13.42 -18.28
N VAL A 93 5.71 12.19 -18.49
CA VAL A 93 4.81 11.52 -17.56
C VAL A 93 5.50 11.30 -16.22
N LYS A 94 6.78 10.91 -16.23
CA LYS A 94 7.60 10.76 -15.02
C LYS A 94 7.71 12.05 -14.22
N ARG A 95 8.05 13.18 -14.87
CA ARG A 95 8.13 14.49 -14.20
C ARG A 95 6.78 14.92 -13.63
N ALA A 96 5.69 14.70 -14.36
CA ALA A 96 4.34 14.98 -13.88
C ALA A 96 3.99 14.13 -12.65
N HIS A 97 4.34 12.83 -12.68
CA HIS A 97 4.14 11.91 -11.57
C HIS A 97 4.92 12.33 -10.31
N GLU A 98 6.22 12.59 -10.44
CA GLU A 98 7.08 13.05 -9.33
C GLU A 98 6.54 14.34 -8.70
N ARG A 99 6.02 15.25 -9.54
CA ARG A 99 5.40 16.48 -9.06
C ARG A 99 4.08 16.24 -8.33
N LEU A 100 3.23 15.33 -8.81
CA LEU A 100 2.01 14.92 -8.11
C LEU A 100 2.31 14.29 -6.74
N VAL A 101 3.39 13.50 -6.63
CA VAL A 101 3.87 12.95 -5.35
C VAL A 101 4.34 14.06 -4.43
N LYS A 102 5.19 14.98 -4.92
CA LYS A 102 5.69 16.14 -4.16
C LYS A 102 4.56 17.04 -3.65
N LEU A 103 3.47 17.16 -4.41
CA LEU A 103 2.28 17.93 -4.04
C LEU A 103 1.30 17.17 -3.14
N GLY A 104 1.58 15.91 -2.78
CA GLY A 104 0.72 15.08 -1.94
C GLY A 104 -0.60 14.67 -2.60
N ARG A 105 -0.68 14.74 -3.94
CA ARG A 105 -1.82 14.28 -4.73
C ARG A 105 -1.77 12.78 -4.98
N VAL A 106 -0.55 12.27 -5.14
CA VAL A 106 -0.24 10.85 -5.13
C VAL A 106 0.52 10.58 -3.83
N HIS A 107 0.07 9.60 -3.07
CA HIS A 107 0.79 9.12 -1.90
C HIS A 107 1.72 7.99 -2.31
N GLY A 108 2.98 8.04 -1.88
CA GLY A 108 3.95 6.96 -2.07
C GLY A 108 4.08 6.13 -0.80
N TYR A 109 4.17 4.81 -0.97
CA TYR A 109 4.47 3.84 0.08
C TYR A 109 5.93 3.41 -0.08
N PRO A 110 6.84 3.92 0.77
CA PRO A 110 8.25 3.54 0.70
C PRO A 110 8.43 2.04 0.96
N VAL A 111 9.48 1.47 0.37
CA VAL A 111 9.87 0.09 0.68
C VAL A 111 10.21 0.01 2.17
N LEU A 112 9.63 -0.96 2.86
CA LEU A 112 9.93 -1.26 4.25
C LEU A 112 11.05 -2.32 4.28
N VAL A 113 12.10 -2.03 5.03
CA VAL A 113 13.25 -2.93 5.19
C VAL A 113 13.49 -3.19 6.67
N GLU A 114 13.96 -4.38 7.02
CA GLU A 114 14.42 -4.69 8.37
C GLU A 114 15.52 -3.70 8.78
N ARG A 115 15.44 -3.15 10.00
CA ARG A 115 16.29 -2.03 10.46
C ARG A 115 17.79 -2.34 10.37
N PHE A 116 18.21 -3.57 10.65
CA PHE A 116 19.61 -4.01 10.60
C PHE A 116 19.98 -4.70 9.27
N GLY A 117 19.12 -4.64 8.27
CA GLY A 117 19.33 -5.23 6.96
C GLY A 117 19.37 -6.76 6.97
N GLN A 118 18.83 -7.40 8.01
CA GLN A 118 18.75 -8.86 8.07
C GLN A 118 17.71 -9.40 7.10
N PRO A 119 17.88 -10.66 6.65
CA PRO A 119 16.87 -11.34 5.84
C PRO A 119 15.50 -11.35 6.52
N VAL A 120 14.47 -11.24 5.70
CA VAL A 120 13.06 -11.35 6.10
C VAL A 120 12.40 -12.41 5.23
N ALA A 121 11.57 -13.24 5.84
CA ALA A 121 10.63 -14.08 5.13
C ALA A 121 9.20 -13.69 5.50
N GLN A 122 8.28 -13.90 4.57
CA GLN A 122 6.86 -13.62 4.75
C GLN A 122 6.04 -14.75 4.11
N SER A 123 4.86 -14.98 4.66
CA SER A 123 3.81 -15.78 4.08
C SER A 123 2.50 -15.02 4.28
N GLU A 124 1.52 -15.23 3.41
CA GLU A 124 0.22 -14.58 3.52
C GLU A 124 -0.88 -15.50 3.00
N HIS A 125 -1.97 -15.56 3.76
CA HIS A 125 -3.23 -16.11 3.30
C HIS A 125 -4.36 -15.11 3.53
N THR A 126 -5.36 -15.16 2.66
CA THR A 126 -6.63 -14.47 2.87
C THR A 126 -7.63 -15.44 3.48
N VAL A 127 -8.30 -15.01 4.55
CA VAL A 127 -9.32 -15.81 5.26
C VAL A 127 -10.66 -15.08 5.32
N VAL A 128 -11.73 -15.85 5.19
CA VAL A 128 -13.11 -15.40 5.44
C VAL A 128 -13.54 -15.95 6.79
N ILE A 129 -14.04 -15.09 7.68
CA ILE A 129 -14.55 -15.52 8.99
C ILE A 129 -16.01 -15.93 8.85
N THR A 130 -16.36 -17.11 9.33
CA THR A 130 -17.72 -17.66 9.34
C THR A 130 -18.23 -17.77 10.79
N GLU A 131 -19.50 -18.12 10.98
CA GLU A 131 -20.07 -18.33 12.33
C GLU A 131 -19.36 -19.47 13.07
N ASP A 132 -18.93 -20.50 12.34
CA ASP A 132 -18.34 -21.73 12.89
C ASP A 132 -16.80 -21.77 12.82
N GLY A 133 -16.15 -20.74 12.27
CA GLY A 133 -14.69 -20.70 12.13
C GLY A 133 -14.18 -19.76 11.05
N CYS A 134 -13.27 -20.26 10.20
CA CYS A 134 -12.76 -19.52 9.05
C CYS A 134 -12.48 -20.44 7.85
N GLU A 135 -12.51 -19.86 6.66
CA GLU A 135 -12.14 -20.50 5.40
C GLU A 135 -10.90 -19.81 4.81
N VAL A 136 -9.92 -20.59 4.37
CA VAL A 136 -8.72 -20.10 3.66
C VAL A 136 -9.01 -20.11 2.16
N ILE A 137 -8.88 -18.96 1.50
CA ILE A 137 -9.28 -18.79 0.08
C ILE A 137 -8.12 -18.54 -0.89
N THR A 138 -6.87 -18.60 -0.40
CA THR A 138 -5.63 -18.49 -1.19
C THR A 138 -4.67 -19.59 -0.83
#